data_AF-A0A962IBI5-F1
#
_entry.id   AF-A0A962IBI5-F1
#
_cell.length_a   1.000
_cell.length_b   1.000
_cell.length_c   1.000
_cell.angle_alpha   90.00
_cell.angle_beta   90.00
_cell.angle_gamma   90.00
#
_symmetry.space_group_name_H-M   'P 1'
#
loop_
_entity.id
_entity.type
_entity.pdbx_description
1 polymer ?
#
loop_
_entity_poly.entity_id
_entity_poly.type
_entity_poly.pdbx_seq_one_letter_code
_entity_poly.pdbx_strand_id
1 'polypeptide(L)' 'MSTEVRTTTCYMCACRCGIRVTLRDGEVRHIEGNPDHPLNKG' A
#
# COMPACT_ATOMS: atom_id res chain seq x y z
N MET A 1 -3.06 -4.94 -20.37
CA MET A 1 -3.33 -4.27 -19.09
C MET A 1 -2.43 -4.89 -18.05
N SER A 2 -1.49 -4.12 -17.51
CA SER A 2 -0.57 -4.58 -16.47
C SER A 2 -1.15 -4.24 -15.10
N THR A 3 -1.11 -5.21 -14.18
CA THR A 3 -1.44 -5.00 -12.78
C THR A 3 -0.20 -5.29 -11.95
N GLU A 4 0.22 -4.32 -11.15
CA GLU A 4 1.34 -4.47 -10.22
C GLU A 4 0.92 -4.07 -8.80
N VAL A 5 1.57 -4.66 -7.80
CA VAL A 5 1.37 -4.31 -6.40
C VAL A 5 2.69 -3.79 -5.85
N ARG A 6 2.66 -2.62 -5.23
CA ARG A 6 3.83 -2.01 -4.57
C ARG A 6 3.58 -1.80 -3.09
N THR A 7 4.60 -2.01 -2.28
CA THR A 7 4.55 -1.70 -0.85
C THR A 7 5.15 -0.33 -0.58
N THR A 8 4.49 0.45 0.27
CA THR A 8 5.00 1.74 0.75
C THR A 8 4.43 2.05 2.12
N THR A 9 4.75 3.21 2.69
CA THR A 9 4.22 3.69 3.97
C THR A 9 3.17 4.77 3.75
N CYS A 10 2.11 4.79 4.56
CA CYS A 10 1.10 5.83 4.58
C CYS A 10 1.67 7.15 5.12
N TYR A 11 1.39 8.25 4.45
CA TYR A 11 1.92 9.58 4.80
C TYR A 11 0.93 10.47 5.57
N MET A 12 -0.24 9.96 5.93
CA MET A 12 -1.30 10.74 6.57
C MET A 12 -0.99 11.17 8.01
N CYS A 13 -0.17 10.38 8.73
CA CYS A 13 0.23 10.68 10.11
C CYS A 13 1.67 10.22 10.40
N ALA A 14 2.13 10.47 11.62
CA ALA A 14 3.47 10.08 12.10
C ALA A 14 3.66 8.56 12.21
N CYS A 15 2.58 7.78 12.29
CA CYS A 15 2.67 6.34 12.46
C CYS A 15 3.35 5.65 11.27
N ARG A 16 3.18 6.15 10.03
CA ARG A 16 3.77 5.53 8.82
C ARG A 16 3.38 4.05 8.66
N CYS A 17 2.09 3.72 8.79
CA CYS A 17 1.57 2.36 8.56
C CYS A 17 1.97 1.82 7.18
N GLY A 18 2.23 0.53 7.05
CA GLY A 18 2.53 -0.08 5.76
C GLY A 18 1.27 -0.32 4.94
N ILE A 19 1.33 -0.02 3.66
CA ILE A 19 0.22 -0.22 2.71
C ILE A 19 0.70 -0.96 1.46
N ARG A 20 -0.20 -1.70 0.84
CA ARG A 20 -0.05 -2.26 -0.51
C ARG A 20 -0.90 -1.44 -1.47
N VAL A 21 -0.29 -1.00 -2.56
CA VAL A 21 -0.93 -0.18 -3.59
C VAL A 21 -0.99 -1.00 -4.86
N THR A 22 -2.22 -1.32 -5.28
CA THR A 22 -2.47 -1.98 -6.56
C THR A 22 -2.59 -0.92 -7.65
N LEU A 23 -1.67 -0.99 -8.60
CA LEU A 23 -1.63 -0.14 -9.78
C LEU A 23 -2.16 -0.94 -10.98
N ARG A 24 -3.00 -0.29 -11.79
CA ARG A 24 -3.42 -0.81 -13.09
C ARG A 24 -3.06 0.21 -14.14
N ASP A 25 -2.21 -0.19 -15.08
CA ASP A 25 -1.72 0.68 -16.14
C ASP A 25 -1.13 2.01 -15.59
N GLY A 26 -0.42 1.93 -14.46
CA GLY A 26 0.21 3.06 -13.78
C GLY A 26 -0.71 3.86 -12.84
N GLU A 27 -2.01 3.60 -12.82
CA GLU A 27 -2.98 4.29 -11.97
C GLU A 27 -3.34 3.51 -10.72
N VAL A 28 -3.50 4.21 -9.59
CA VAL A 28 -3.95 3.62 -8.33
C VAL A 28 -5.40 3.16 -8.45
N ARG A 29 -5.64 1.87 -8.15
CA ARG A 29 -7.00 1.29 -8.14
C ARG A 29 -7.44 0.81 -6.78
N HIS A 30 -6.51 0.33 -5.97
CA HIS A 30 -6.80 -0.14 -4.62
C HIS A 30 -5.63 0.11 -3.69
N ILE A 31 -5.94 0.47 -2.44
CA ILE A 31 -4.97 0.62 -1.37
C ILE A 31 -5.50 -0.19 -0.19
N GLU A 32 -4.67 -1.07 0.34
CA GLU A 32 -4.98 -1.91 1.49
C GLU A 32 -3.83 -1.90 2.50
N GLY A 33 -4.12 -2.27 3.74
CA GLY A 33 -3.11 -2.46 4.77
C GLY A 33 -2.13 -3.58 4.38
N ASN A 34 -0.85 -3.40 4.72
CA ASN A 34 0.15 -4.45 4.54
C ASN A 34 0.19 -5.38 5.77
N PRO A 35 -0.29 -6.64 5.67
CA PRO A 35 -0.27 -7.59 6.79
C PRO A 35 1.15 -7.89 7.31
N ASP A 36 2.16 -7.73 6.46
CA ASP A 36 3.55 -7.99 6.80
C ASP A 36 4.22 -6.80 7.51
N HIS A 37 3.62 -5.60 7.46
CA HIS A 37 4.22 -4.42 8.05
C HIS A 37 4.13 -4.46 9.58
N PRO A 38 5.24 -4.26 10.31
CA PRO A 38 5.30 -4.53 11.75
C PRO A 38 4.36 -3.67 12.59
N LEU A 39 4.02 -2.48 12.10
CA LEU A 39 3.23 -1.52 12.85
C LEU A 39 1.72 -1.80 12.83
N ASN A 40 1.12 -1.99 11.65
CA ASN A 40 -0.33 -2.14 11.49
C ASN A 40 -0.79 -3.57 11.30
N LYS A 41 0.08 -4.48 10.80
CA LYS A 41 -0.27 -5.90 10.58
C LYS A 41 -1.51 -6.11 9.70
N GLY A 42 -1.75 -5.17 8.78
CA GLY A 42 -2.95 -5.09 7.95
C GLY A 42 -3.77 -3.88 8.36
#